data_AF-A0A533YR52-F1
#
_entry.id   AF-A0A533YR52-F1
#
_cell.length_a   1.000
_cell.length_b   1.000
_cell.length_c   1.000
_cell.angle_alpha   90.00
_cell.angle_beta   90.00
_cell.angle_gamma   90.00
#
_symmetry.space_group_name_H-M   'P 1'
#
loop_
_entity.id
_entity.type
_entity.pdbx_description
1 polymer ?
#
loop_
_entity_poly.entity_id
_entity_poly.type
_entity_poly.pdbx_seq_one_letter_code
_entity_poly.pdbx_strand_id
1 'polypeptide(L)'
;MHQRINVTLPKETVKLMDRVSKKGDRSRLINEAVKHFIEYVGLINLRKRLKEGASSRAARDLEIAEEWFPADGDSWQDRKR
;
A
#
# COMPACT_ATOMS: atom_id res chain seq x y z
N MET A 1 11.89 20.42 10.59
CA MET A 1 11.05 21.38 11.35
C MET A 1 10.02 20.61 12.15
N HIS A 2 9.71 21.03 13.39
CA HIS A 2 8.71 20.36 14.24
C HIS A 2 7.59 21.35 14.58
N GLN A 3 6.34 20.90 14.51
CA GLN A 3 5.17 21.67 14.93
C GLN A 3 4.58 21.03 16.18
N ARG A 4 4.37 21.82 17.23
CA ARG A 4 3.70 21.36 18.45
C ARG A 4 2.18 21.44 18.25
N ILE A 5 1.50 20.33 18.43
CA ILE A 5 0.05 20.21 18.39
C ILE A 5 -0.46 19.64 19.71
N ASN A 6 -1.67 20.05 20.12
CA ASN A 6 -2.35 19.47 21.27
C ASN A 6 -3.37 18.46 20.75
N VAL A 7 -3.26 17.21 21.18
CA VAL A 7 -4.17 16.12 20.78
C VAL A 7 -4.69 15.42 22.02
N THR A 8 -5.98 15.08 22.02
CA THR A 8 -6.59 14.26 23.06
C THR A 8 -6.53 12.81 22.63
N LEU A 9 -5.94 11.96 23.47
CA LEU A 9 -5.83 10.52 23.24
C LEU A 9 -6.58 9.76 24.36
N PRO A 10 -7.15 8.58 24.05
CA PRO A 10 -7.70 7.70 25.07
C PRO A 10 -6.65 7.35 26.13
N LYS A 11 -7.09 7.21 27.38
CA LYS A 11 -6.18 6.91 28.51
C LYS A 11 -5.43 5.60 28.28
N GLU A 12 -6.06 4.64 27.62
CA GLU A 12 -5.54 3.34 27.26
C GLU A 12 -4.36 3.49 26.29
N THR A 13 -4.51 4.32 25.26
CA THR A 13 -3.45 4.62 24.28
C THR A 13 -2.25 5.29 24.96
N VAL A 14 -2.49 6.24 25.85
CA VAL A 14 -1.42 6.89 26.62
C VAL A 14 -0.68 5.87 27.49
N LYS A 15 -1.40 4.96 28.17
CA LYS A 15 -0.79 3.87 28.94
C LYS A 15 0.05 2.94 28.07
N LEU A 16 -0.40 2.61 26.86
CA LEU A 16 0.38 1.79 25.92
C LEU A 16 1.66 2.50 25.49
N MET A 17 1.56 3.79 25.15
CA MET A 17 2.72 4.61 24.81
C MET A 17 3.73 4.66 25.96
N ASP A 18 3.26 4.78 27.21
CA ASP A 18 4.11 4.85 28.39
C ASP A 18 4.85 3.54 28.70
N ARG A 19 4.34 2.39 28.23
CA ARG A 19 5.05 1.11 28.35
C ARG A 19 6.20 0.99 27.35
N VAL A 20 6.03 1.56 26.16
CA VAL A 20 6.97 1.40 25.04
C VAL A 20 8.01 2.52 25.01
N SER A 21 7.63 3.72 25.43
CA SER A 21 8.43 4.93 25.35
C SER A 21 8.82 5.42 26.75
N LYS A 22 10.12 5.57 27.01
CA LYS A 22 10.61 6.29 28.20
C LYS A 22 10.23 7.78 28.09
N LYS A 23 10.13 8.47 29.23
CA LYS A 23 9.83 9.91 29.29
C LYS A 23 10.71 10.69 28.29
N GLY A 24 10.07 11.36 27.32
CA GLY A 24 10.74 12.18 26.31
C GLY A 24 10.58 11.68 24.87
N ASP A 25 10.29 10.39 24.66
CA ASP A 25 10.28 9.81 23.30
C ASP A 25 8.85 9.60 22.73
N ARG A 26 7.84 10.16 23.41
CA ARG A 26 6.41 10.04 23.00
C ARG A 26 6.14 10.68 21.65
N SER A 27 6.72 11.85 21.38
CA SER A 27 6.53 12.54 20.09
C SER A 27 7.13 11.76 18.93
N ARG A 28 8.29 11.13 19.15
CA ARG A 28 8.92 10.24 18.16
C ARG A 28 8.05 9.02 17.90
N LEU A 29 7.55 8.38 18.96
CA LEU A 29 6.64 7.24 18.84
C LEU A 29 5.38 7.60 18.03
N ILE A 30 4.75 8.74 18.32
CA ILE A 30 3.59 9.22 17.56
C ILE A 30 3.97 9.43 16.09
N ASN A 31 5.09 10.09 15.81
CA ASN A 31 5.54 10.35 14.45
C ASN A 31 5.73 9.05 13.63
N GLU A 32 6.42 8.07 14.19
CA GLU A 32 6.64 6.78 13.52
C GLU A 32 5.33 5.99 13.35
N ALA A 33 4.46 5.99 14.37
CA ALA A 33 3.16 5.34 14.29
C ALA A 33 2.26 5.95 13.20
N VAL A 34 2.24 7.28 13.08
CA VAL A 34 1.46 7.98 12.06
C VAL A 34 1.98 7.67 10.66
N LYS A 35 3.31 7.72 10.44
CA LYS A 35 3.91 7.37 9.14
C LYS A 35 3.56 5.95 8.72
N HIS A 36 3.79 4.99 9.61
CA HIS A 36 3.49 3.59 9.36
C HIS A 36 2.00 3.37 9.06
N PHE A 37 1.11 4.03 9.81
CA PHE A 37 -0.33 3.93 9.56
C PHE A 37 -0.72 4.49 8.19
N ILE A 38 -0.19 5.65 7.79
CA ILE A 38 -0.46 6.25 6.47
C ILE A 38 0.04 5.34 5.35
N GLU A 39 1.25 4.80 5.46
CA GLU A 39 1.82 3.86 4.48
C GLU A 39 0.96 2.59 4.35
N TYR A 40 0.55 2.01 5.49
CA TYR A 40 -0.29 0.83 5.52
C TYR A 40 -1.67 1.07 4.88
N VAL A 41 -2.33 2.17 5.22
CA VAL A 41 -3.62 2.56 4.61
C VAL A 41 -3.46 2.83 3.12
N GLY A 42 -2.37 3.50 2.72
CA GLY A 42 -2.03 3.73 1.32
C GLY A 42 -1.91 2.42 0.53
N LEU A 43 -1.21 1.43 1.08
CA LEU A 43 -1.04 0.12 0.46
C LEU A 43 -2.39 -0.63 0.29
N ILE A 44 -3.26 -0.59 1.31
CA ILE A 44 -4.59 -1.20 1.23
C ILE A 44 -5.41 -0.55 0.13
N ASN A 45 -5.44 0.79 0.09
CA ASN A 45 -6.18 1.53 -0.91
C ASN A 45 -5.65 1.29 -2.32
N LEU A 46 -4.33 1.21 -2.49
CA LEU A 46 -3.71 0.87 -3.76
C LEU A 46 -4.13 -0.52 -4.24
N ARG A 47 -4.05 -1.54 -3.37
CA ARG A 47 -4.50 -2.91 -3.70
C ARG A 47 -5.97 -2.94 -4.11
N LYS A 48 -6.82 -2.22 -3.40
CA LYS A 48 -8.26 -2.10 -3.73
C LYS A 48 -8.43 -1.51 -5.13
N ARG A 49 -7.79 -0.38 -5.43
CA ARG A 49 -7.87 0.29 -6.73
C ARG A 49 -7.30 -0.55 -7.88
N LEU A 50 -6.21 -1.29 -7.64
CA LEU A 50 -5.65 -2.22 -8.62
C LEU A 50 -6.63 -3.34 -8.94
N LYS A 51 -7.25 -3.94 -7.92
CA LYS A 51 -8.26 -4.99 -8.10
C LYS A 51 -9.48 -4.49 -8.86
N GLU A 52 -10.02 -3.33 -8.48
CA GLU A 52 -11.14 -2.69 -9.16
C GLU A 52 -10.80 -2.37 -10.62
N GLY A 53 -9.61 -1.80 -10.85
CA GLY A 53 -9.12 -1.50 -12.18
C GLY A 53 -8.98 -2.74 -13.06
N ALA A 54 -8.35 -3.80 -12.55
CA ALA A 54 -8.21 -5.08 -13.27
C ALA A 54 -9.58 -5.68 -13.59
N SER A 55 -10.51 -5.67 -12.63
CA SER A 55 -11.86 -6.24 -12.83
C SER A 55 -12.66 -5.45 -13.87
N SER A 56 -12.61 -4.11 -13.79
CA SER A 56 -13.29 -3.23 -14.75
C SER A 56 -12.72 -3.31 -16.16
N ARG A 57 -11.45 -3.70 -16.29
CA ARG A 57 -10.74 -3.76 -17.57
C ARG A 57 -10.64 -5.17 -18.15
N ALA A 58 -11.04 -6.19 -17.39
CA ALA A 58 -10.87 -7.60 -17.73
C ALA A 58 -11.33 -7.98 -19.15
N ALA A 59 -12.49 -7.50 -19.59
CA ALA A 59 -13.02 -7.85 -20.92
C ALA A 59 -12.13 -7.33 -22.06
N ARG A 60 -11.75 -6.04 -22.01
CA ARG A 60 -10.84 -5.43 -22.98
C ARG A 60 -9.45 -6.06 -22.93
N ASP A 61 -8.95 -6.31 -21.71
CA ASP A 61 -7.62 -6.88 -21.52
C ASP A 61 -7.57 -8.32 -22.07
N LEU A 62 -8.67 -9.07 -21.99
CA LEU A 62 -8.83 -10.38 -22.63
C LEU A 62 -8.90 -10.27 -24.15
N GLU A 63 -9.72 -9.36 -24.69
CA GLU A 63 -9.84 -9.14 -26.15
C GLU A 63 -8.49 -8.82 -26.78
N ILE A 64 -7.72 -7.91 -26.17
CA ILE A 64 -6.37 -7.56 -26.63
C ILE A 64 -5.45 -8.78 -26.55
N ALA A 65 -5.50 -9.56 -25.45
CA ALA A 65 -4.67 -10.74 -25.32
C ALA A 65 -4.98 -11.79 -26.39
N GLU A 66 -6.25 -11.99 -26.73
CA GLU A 66 -6.69 -12.91 -27.78
C GLU A 66 -6.27 -12.43 -29.18
N GLU A 67 -6.37 -11.13 -29.47
CA GLU A 67 -5.93 -10.54 -30.74
C GLU A 67 -4.43 -10.75 -30.99
N TRP A 68 -3.61 -10.57 -29.96
CA TRP A 68 -2.15 -10.66 -30.06
C TRP A 68 -1.60 -12.07 -29.89
N PHE A 69 -2.42 -13.03 -29.41
CA PHE A 69 -2.02 -14.41 -29.17
C PHE A 69 -1.33 -15.11 -30.36
N PRO A 70 -1.77 -14.93 -31.63
CA PRO A 70 -1.13 -15.57 -32.77
C PRO A 70 0.31 -15.07 -33.02
N ALA A 71 0.59 -13.79 -32.77
CA ALA A 71 1.93 -13.21 -32.97
C ALA A 71 2.93 -13.65 -31.90
N ASP A 72 2.45 -13.95 -30.69
CA ASP A 72 3.27 -14.50 -29.62
C ASP A 72 3.66 -15.97 -29.89
N GLY A 73 2.79 -16.78 -30.51
CA GLY A 73 3.07 -18.19 -30.78
C GLY A 73 4.29 -18.45 -31.67
N ASP A 74 4.50 -17.62 -32.69
CA ASP A 74 5.56 -17.82 -33.70
C ASP A 74 6.94 -17.32 -33.22
N SER A 75 6.98 -16.28 -32.38
CA SER A 75 8.24 -15.67 -31.91
C SER A 75 8.94 -16.47 -30.78
N TRP A 76 8.22 -17.36 -30.08
CA TRP A 76 8.79 -18.21 -29.03
C TRP A 76 9.37 -19.54 -29.54
N GLN A 77 8.97 -20.02 -30.71
CA GLN A 77 9.50 -21.28 -31.28
C GLN A 77 10.83 -21.09 -32.00
N ASP A 78 11.09 -19.92 -32.59
CA ASP A 78 12.32 -19.64 -33.35
C ASP A 78 13.58 -19.48 -32.48
N ARG A 79 13.41 -19.31 -31.15
CA ARG A 79 14.53 -19.29 -30.17
C ARG A 79 14.96 -20.68 -29.67
N LYS A 80 14.46 -21.76 -30.28
CA LYS A 80 14.85 -23.15 -29.95
C LYS A 80 15.67 -23.86 -31.05
N ARG A 81 16.20 -23.15 -32.03
CA ARG A 81 17.17 -23.70 -33.00
C ARG A 81 18.59 -23.20 -32.76
#